data_AF-A0A813EBG3-F1
#
_entry.id   AF-A0A813EBG3-F1
#
_cell.length_a   1.000
_cell.length_b   1.000
_cell.length_c   1.000
_cell.angle_alpha   90.00
_cell.angle_beta   90.00
_cell.angle_gamma   90.00
#
_symmetry.space_group_name_H-M   'P 1'
#
loop_
_entity.id
_entity.type
_entity.pdbx_description
1 polymer ?
#
loop_
_entity_poly.entity_id
_entity_poly.type
_entity_poly.pdbx_seq_one_letter_code
_entity_poly.pdbx_strand_id
1 'polypeptide(L)'
;PEAFGLHANANLSAAIKETMNILDTSNSMMPKGGGGGEGLKTPDQIMDESSKKFLVDIRPPFDIEYISAKYAVNYNESMNTVLNQEALRFNKLVQRVRDSLVDIGKAVKGLVIMGPDLEEVATGILLNKQPEFWKKASYPSLKPMSSYVVDLCARLKFLTDWVDFSHPDNFWISGFYFTQSFLTGQLQNYARANKLPIDTLIWTFHIMKKEIQIPHPKPDRGCIVFGLFMDGARWDNDDQVIAESLPK
;
A
#
# COMPACT_ATOMS: atom_id res chain seq x y z
N PRO A 1 -1.45 -19.22 25.82
CA PRO A 1 -1.13 -17.82 25.47
C PRO A 1 -0.73 -17.01 26.68
N GLU A 2 -1.63 -16.90 27.66
CA GLU A 2 -1.44 -16.05 28.84
C GLU A 2 -0.28 -16.52 29.74
N ALA A 3 -0.06 -17.84 29.85
CA ALA A 3 1.11 -18.40 30.53
C ALA A 3 2.46 -17.98 29.90
N PHE A 4 2.45 -17.50 28.64
CA PHE A 4 3.59 -16.93 27.93
C PHE A 4 3.52 -15.40 27.80
N GLY A 5 2.58 -14.74 28.51
CA GLY A 5 2.34 -13.30 28.42
C GLY A 5 1.68 -12.84 27.11
N LEU A 6 1.08 -13.76 26.34
CA LEU A 6 0.42 -13.45 25.07
C LEU A 6 -1.10 -13.33 25.25
N HIS A 7 -1.70 -12.35 24.58
CA HIS A 7 -3.15 -12.17 24.53
C HIS A 7 -3.86 -13.40 23.91
N ALA A 8 -5.11 -13.66 24.30
CA ALA A 8 -5.92 -14.79 23.80
C ALA A 8 -6.02 -14.83 22.26
N ASN A 9 -6.04 -13.66 21.61
CA ASN A 9 -6.03 -13.52 20.14
C ASN A 9 -4.81 -14.15 19.45
N ALA A 10 -3.73 -14.44 20.17
CA ALA A 10 -2.57 -15.12 19.61
C ALA A 10 -2.91 -16.55 19.16
N ASN A 11 -3.75 -17.27 19.92
CA ASN A 11 -4.21 -18.61 19.53
C ASN A 11 -5.09 -18.54 18.28
N LEU A 12 -6.02 -17.58 18.23
CA LEU A 12 -6.88 -17.39 17.06
C LEU A 12 -6.06 -17.05 15.81
N SER A 13 -5.08 -16.17 15.93
CA SER A 13 -4.19 -15.80 14.82
C SER A 13 -3.34 -16.99 14.33
N ALA A 14 -2.87 -17.83 15.25
CA ALA A 14 -2.16 -19.08 14.91
C ALA A 14 -3.08 -20.05 14.16
N ALA A 15 -4.30 -20.28 14.66
CA ALA A 15 -5.28 -21.16 14.03
C ALA A 15 -5.70 -20.66 12.64
N ILE A 16 -5.89 -19.35 12.46
CA ILE A 16 -6.17 -18.75 11.14
C ILE A 16 -4.99 -19.00 10.18
N LYS A 17 -3.76 -18.80 10.64
CA LYS A 17 -2.56 -19.02 9.82
C LYS A 17 -2.40 -20.48 9.41
N GLU A 18 -2.66 -21.41 10.33
CA GLU A 18 -2.64 -22.85 10.04
C GLU A 18 -3.73 -23.24 9.05
N THR A 19 -4.95 -22.73 9.23
CA THR A 19 -6.06 -22.94 8.30
C THR A 19 -5.74 -22.40 6.90
N MET A 20 -5.19 -21.18 6.81
CA MET A 20 -4.75 -20.61 5.54
C MET A 20 -3.67 -21.45 4.87
N ASN A 21 -2.70 -21.97 5.64
CA ASN A 21 -1.67 -22.86 5.09
C ASN A 21 -2.27 -24.16 4.53
N ILE A 22 -3.26 -24.75 5.21
CA ILE A 22 -3.95 -25.95 4.74
C ILE A 22 -4.72 -25.65 3.45
N LEU A 23 -5.44 -24.53 3.39
CA LEU A 23 -6.18 -24.11 2.20
C LEU A 23 -5.24 -23.80 1.03
N ASP A 24 -4.12 -23.11 1.26
CA ASP A 24 -3.12 -22.83 0.23
C ASP A 24 -2.49 -24.12 -0.30
N THR A 25 -2.18 -25.07 0.59
CA THR A 25 -1.65 -26.38 0.21
C THR A 25 -2.68 -27.17 -0.59
N SER A 26 -3.94 -27.22 -0.14
CA SER A 26 -5.04 -27.86 -0.86
C SER A 26 -5.22 -27.26 -2.26
N ASN A 27 -5.22 -25.93 -2.36
CA ASN A 27 -5.34 -25.22 -3.63
C ASN A 27 -4.16 -25.49 -4.56
N SER A 28 -2.94 -25.65 -4.02
CA SER A 28 -1.76 -26.02 -4.82
C SER A 28 -1.81 -27.45 -5.37
N MET A 29 -2.51 -28.35 -4.68
CA MET A 29 -2.68 -29.76 -5.09
C MET A 29 -3.86 -29.97 -6.04
N MET A 30 -4.78 -29.00 -6.16
CA MET A 30 -5.90 -29.11 -7.10
C MET A 30 -5.38 -29.15 -8.54
N PRO A 31 -5.87 -30.08 -9.39
CA PRO A 31 -5.45 -30.15 -10.78
C PRO A 31 -5.85 -28.85 -11.50
N LYS A 32 -4.84 -28.11 -11.98
CA LYS A 32 -5.02 -26.82 -12.69
C LYS A 32 -5.72 -26.95 -14.06
N GLY A 33 -6.13 -28.16 -14.43
CA GLY A 33 -6.80 -28.47 -15.70
C GLY A 33 -7.66 -29.72 -15.58
N GLY A 34 -8.83 -29.60 -14.95
CA GLY A 34 -9.79 -30.71 -14.89
C GLY A 34 -11.16 -30.25 -14.42
N GLY A 35 -12.07 -29.99 -15.37
CA GLY A 35 -13.48 -29.72 -15.06
C GLY A 35 -14.08 -28.60 -15.90
N GLY A 36 -14.10 -28.75 -17.23
CA GLY A 36 -14.89 -27.91 -18.11
C GLY A 36 -16.38 -28.23 -17.95
N GLY A 37 -17.01 -27.65 -16.93
CA GLY A 37 -18.46 -27.51 -16.87
C GLY A 37 -18.87 -26.24 -17.62
N GLU A 38 -19.92 -26.32 -18.44
CA GLU A 38 -20.52 -25.16 -19.11
C GLU A 38 -20.75 -24.03 -18.11
N GLY A 39 -19.96 -22.95 -18.23
CA GLY A 39 -20.07 -21.75 -17.38
C GLY A 39 -18.80 -21.37 -16.60
N LEU A 40 -17.80 -22.24 -16.46
CA LEU A 40 -16.51 -21.88 -15.85
C LEU A 40 -15.60 -21.19 -16.88
N LYS A 41 -15.19 -19.96 -16.58
CA LYS A 41 -14.22 -19.21 -17.40
C LYS A 41 -12.90 -19.96 -17.47
N THR A 42 -12.29 -20.02 -18.65
CA THR A 42 -10.98 -20.65 -18.79
C THR A 42 -9.92 -19.83 -18.03
N PRO A 43 -8.81 -20.43 -17.57
CA PRO A 43 -7.72 -19.70 -16.93
C PRO A 43 -7.26 -18.50 -17.78
N ASP A 44 -7.20 -18.68 -19.10
CA ASP A 44 -6.85 -17.64 -20.07
C ASP A 44 -7.86 -16.48 -20.09
N GLN A 45 -9.16 -16.77 -20.03
CA GLN A 45 -10.19 -15.74 -19.93
C GLN A 45 -10.10 -14.98 -18.60
N ILE A 46 -9.85 -15.68 -17.48
CA ILE A 46 -9.68 -15.04 -16.16
C ILE A 46 -8.45 -14.13 -16.17
N MET A 47 -7.34 -14.57 -16.77
CA MET A 47 -6.12 -13.79 -16.89
C MET A 47 -6.33 -12.52 -17.72
N ASP A 48 -6.98 -12.63 -18.89
CA ASP A 48 -7.23 -11.48 -19.77
C ASP A 48 -8.22 -10.48 -19.14
N GLU A 49 -9.33 -10.95 -18.57
CA GLU A 49 -10.30 -10.08 -17.89
C GLU A 49 -9.71 -9.38 -16.67
N SER A 50 -9.00 -10.11 -15.80
CA SER A 50 -8.38 -9.55 -14.60
C SER A 50 -7.29 -8.55 -14.96
N SER A 51 -6.47 -8.86 -15.98
CA SER A 51 -5.42 -7.96 -16.45
C SER A 51 -6.00 -6.67 -17.02
N LYS A 52 -7.05 -6.76 -17.84
CA LYS A 52 -7.75 -5.58 -18.36
C LYS A 52 -8.37 -4.74 -17.25
N LYS A 53 -9.02 -5.38 -16.27
CA LYS A 53 -9.61 -4.69 -15.12
C LYS A 53 -8.54 -3.94 -14.33
N PHE A 54 -7.46 -4.61 -13.95
CA PHE A 54 -6.37 -3.99 -13.20
C PHE A 54 -5.66 -2.89 -13.99
N LEU A 55 -5.53 -3.03 -15.31
CA LEU A 55 -4.96 -1.99 -16.18
C LEU A 55 -5.82 -0.73 -16.27
N VAL A 56 -7.15 -0.88 -16.17
CA VAL A 56 -8.10 0.25 -16.12
C VAL A 56 -8.06 0.92 -14.74
N ASP A 57 -8.00 0.13 -13.66
CA ASP A 57 -7.99 0.65 -12.30
C ASP A 57 -6.68 1.39 -11.96
N ILE A 58 -5.54 0.83 -12.35
CA ILE A 58 -4.22 1.41 -12.07
C ILE A 58 -3.97 2.56 -13.04
N ARG A 59 -3.95 3.79 -12.52
CA ARG A 59 -3.65 4.99 -13.32
C ARG A 59 -2.27 4.91 -14.01
N PRO A 60 -2.08 5.64 -15.13
CA PRO A 60 -0.77 5.80 -15.75
C PRO A 60 0.26 6.39 -14.77
N PRO A 61 1.57 6.17 -15.03
CA PRO A 61 2.64 6.81 -14.27
C PRO A 61 2.48 8.33 -14.25
N PHE A 62 2.89 8.95 -13.15
CA PHE A 62 2.94 10.39 -13.00
C PHE A 62 3.92 11.03 -13.98
N ASP A 63 3.61 12.24 -14.45
CA ASP A 63 4.58 13.06 -15.16
C ASP A 63 5.54 13.70 -14.14
N ILE A 64 6.75 13.17 -14.06
CA ILE A 64 7.77 13.63 -13.11
C ILE A 64 8.27 15.03 -13.47
N GLU A 65 8.28 15.41 -14.75
CA GLU A 65 8.69 16.75 -15.17
C GLU A 65 7.67 17.78 -14.71
N TYR A 66 6.37 17.47 -14.87
CA TYR A 66 5.29 18.30 -14.33
C TYR A 66 5.35 18.43 -12.81
N ILE A 67 5.53 17.32 -12.07
CA ILE A 67 5.60 17.36 -10.60
C ILE A 67 6.83 18.16 -10.15
N SER A 68 7.98 17.96 -10.78
CA SER A 68 9.21 18.68 -10.45
C SER A 68 9.10 20.18 -10.74
N ALA A 69 8.38 20.56 -11.81
CA ALA A 69 8.12 21.96 -12.14
C ALA A 69 7.13 22.61 -11.16
N LYS A 70 6.03 21.93 -10.80
CA LYS A 70 5.01 22.45 -9.89
C LYS A 70 5.49 22.46 -8.43
N TYR A 71 6.18 21.42 -8.00
CA TYR A 71 6.71 21.22 -6.66
C TYR A 71 8.25 21.16 -6.71
N ALA A 72 8.86 22.26 -7.15
CA ALA A 72 10.31 22.39 -7.17
C ALA A 72 10.89 22.21 -5.76
N VAL A 73 12.09 21.63 -5.70
CA VAL A 73 12.82 21.43 -4.44
C VAL A 73 13.07 22.80 -3.80
N ASN A 74 12.38 23.05 -2.69
CA ASN A 74 12.44 24.30 -1.98
C ASN A 74 13.04 24.07 -0.59
N TYR A 75 13.99 24.93 -0.20
CA TYR A 75 14.54 24.91 1.14
C TYR A 75 13.45 25.15 2.21
N ASN A 76 12.41 25.94 1.94
CA ASN A 76 11.37 26.19 2.93
C ASN A 76 10.27 25.12 2.98
N GLU A 77 10.23 24.21 1.99
CA GLU A 77 9.21 23.16 1.89
C GLU A 77 9.86 21.83 1.49
N SER A 78 10.38 21.11 2.49
CA SER A 78 11.00 19.80 2.32
C SER A 78 10.03 18.74 1.80
N MET A 79 8.70 18.92 1.97
CA MET A 79 7.73 17.96 1.48
C MET A 79 7.70 17.87 -0.04
N ASN A 80 8.09 18.92 -0.77
CA ASN A 80 8.23 18.87 -2.22
C ASN A 80 9.24 17.79 -2.65
N THR A 81 10.35 17.68 -1.93
CA THR A 81 11.37 16.65 -2.19
C THR A 81 10.81 15.25 -1.91
N VAL A 82 10.06 15.10 -0.82
CA VAL A 82 9.41 13.82 -0.46
C VAL A 82 8.42 13.41 -1.55
N LEU A 83 7.55 14.32 -2.01
CA LEU A 83 6.59 14.06 -3.08
C LEU A 83 7.27 13.60 -4.37
N ASN A 84 8.32 14.30 -4.82
CA ASN A 84 9.07 13.92 -6.02
C ASN A 84 9.70 12.52 -5.91
N GLN A 85 10.31 12.20 -4.76
CA GLN A 85 10.93 10.89 -4.54
C GLN A 85 9.89 9.77 -4.47
N GLU A 86 8.76 10.02 -3.81
CA GLU A 86 7.65 9.07 -3.71
C GLU A 86 7.03 8.82 -5.10
N ALA A 87 6.74 9.88 -5.86
CA ALA A 87 6.23 9.76 -7.23
C ALA A 87 7.16 8.93 -8.13
N LEU A 88 8.48 9.14 -8.03
CA LEU A 88 9.47 8.36 -8.79
C LEU A 88 9.47 6.86 -8.41
N ARG A 89 9.30 6.54 -7.12
CA ARG A 89 9.22 5.15 -6.65
C ARG A 89 7.92 4.48 -7.09
N PHE A 90 6.78 5.16 -6.93
CA PHE A 90 5.50 4.65 -7.40
C PHE A 90 5.47 4.50 -8.92
N ASN A 91 6.11 5.39 -9.68
CA ASN A 91 6.22 5.24 -11.13
C ASN A 91 6.95 3.96 -11.54
N LYS A 92 8.08 3.64 -10.89
CA LYS A 92 8.81 2.38 -11.16
C LYS A 92 7.94 1.16 -10.89
N LEU A 93 7.17 1.18 -9.81
CA LEU A 93 6.24 0.11 -9.47
C LEU A 93 5.09 0.02 -10.49
N VAL A 94 4.44 1.15 -10.80
CA VAL A 94 3.30 1.22 -11.72
C VAL A 94 3.70 0.80 -13.12
N GLN A 95 4.87 1.22 -13.62
CA GLN A 95 5.39 0.77 -14.91
C GLN A 95 5.57 -0.75 -14.92
N ARG A 96 6.28 -1.30 -13.92
CA ARG A 96 6.49 -2.76 -13.82
C ARG A 96 5.18 -3.54 -13.77
N VAL A 97 4.20 -3.07 -13.00
CA VAL A 97 2.88 -3.71 -12.92
C VAL A 97 2.15 -3.62 -14.25
N ARG A 98 2.04 -2.43 -14.84
CA ARG A 98 1.32 -2.21 -16.11
C ARG A 98 1.95 -2.98 -17.26
N ASP A 99 3.27 -2.96 -17.40
CA ASP A 99 3.98 -3.69 -18.46
C ASP A 99 3.71 -5.19 -18.34
N SER A 100 3.82 -5.75 -17.12
CA SER A 100 3.51 -7.16 -16.89
C SER A 100 2.06 -7.52 -17.21
N LEU A 101 1.08 -6.67 -16.87
CA LEU A 101 -0.33 -6.92 -17.17
C LEU A 101 -0.64 -6.82 -18.68
N VAL A 102 0.00 -5.88 -19.39
CA VAL A 102 -0.11 -5.77 -20.84
C VAL A 102 0.48 -7.01 -21.51
N ASP A 103 1.62 -7.49 -21.03
CA ASP A 103 2.27 -8.67 -21.58
C ASP A 103 1.51 -9.95 -21.28
N ILE A 104 0.81 -10.07 -20.14
CA ILE A 104 -0.14 -11.17 -19.89
C ILE A 104 -1.23 -11.18 -20.95
N GLY A 105 -1.86 -10.04 -21.23
CA GLY A 105 -2.92 -9.94 -22.24
C GLY A 105 -2.44 -10.27 -23.66
N LYS A 106 -1.16 -10.01 -23.97
CA LYS A 106 -0.54 -10.43 -25.23
C LYS A 106 -0.17 -11.91 -25.23
N ALA A 107 0.33 -12.45 -24.12
CA ALA A 107 0.73 -13.84 -23.98
C ALA A 107 -0.48 -14.79 -24.11
N VAL A 108 -1.63 -14.42 -23.54
CA VAL A 108 -2.90 -15.16 -23.71
C VAL A 108 -3.31 -15.26 -25.20
N LYS A 109 -2.93 -14.29 -26.03
CA LYS A 109 -3.18 -14.28 -27.48
C LYS A 109 -2.06 -14.92 -28.30
N GLY A 110 -1.02 -15.46 -27.66
CA GLY A 110 0.16 -16.02 -28.32
C GLY A 110 1.09 -14.99 -28.97
N LEU A 111 0.97 -13.70 -28.62
CA LEU A 111 1.78 -12.62 -29.20
C LEU A 111 3.11 -12.40 -28.48
N VAL A 112 3.22 -12.85 -27.23
CA VAL A 112 4.41 -12.72 -26.37
C VAL A 112 4.68 -14.07 -25.72
N ILE A 113 5.96 -14.43 -25.59
CA ILE A 113 6.38 -15.67 -24.93
C ILE A 113 6.26 -15.49 -23.42
N MET A 114 5.65 -16.48 -22.75
CA MET A 114 5.53 -16.49 -21.29
C MET A 114 6.89 -16.82 -20.67
N GLY A 115 7.66 -15.79 -20.32
CA GLY A 115 8.90 -15.93 -19.55
C GLY A 115 8.64 -16.18 -18.05
N PRO A 116 9.66 -16.52 -17.26
CA PRO A 116 9.50 -16.91 -15.86
C PRO A 116 8.84 -15.83 -14.99
N ASP A 117 9.18 -14.55 -15.21
CA ASP A 117 8.55 -13.42 -14.50
C ASP A 117 7.05 -13.29 -14.87
N LEU A 118 6.69 -13.59 -16.12
CA LEU A 118 5.32 -13.50 -16.60
C LEU A 118 4.48 -14.69 -16.15
N GLU A 119 5.06 -15.89 -16.10
CA GLU A 119 4.44 -17.09 -15.51
C GLU A 119 4.11 -16.88 -14.02
N GLU A 120 5.00 -16.19 -13.30
CA GLU A 120 4.76 -15.83 -11.90
C GLU A 120 3.57 -14.87 -11.76
N VAL A 121 3.48 -13.86 -12.62
CA VAL A 121 2.36 -12.91 -12.63
C VAL A 121 1.05 -13.61 -13.01
N ALA A 122 1.07 -14.47 -14.04
CA ALA A 122 -0.07 -15.29 -14.45
C ALA A 122 -0.58 -16.16 -13.30
N THR A 123 0.33 -16.88 -12.64
CA THR A 123 0.02 -17.72 -11.48
C THR A 123 -0.50 -16.88 -10.31
N GLY A 124 0.07 -15.70 -10.09
CA GLY A 124 -0.38 -14.76 -9.05
C GLY A 124 -1.80 -14.24 -9.30
N ILE A 125 -2.18 -13.97 -10.54
CA ILE A 125 -3.55 -13.60 -10.92
C ILE A 125 -4.51 -14.75 -10.62
N LEU A 126 -4.18 -15.97 -11.04
CA LEU A 126 -5.03 -17.15 -10.85
C LEU A 126 -5.18 -17.54 -9.37
N LEU A 127 -4.12 -17.39 -8.57
CA LEU A 127 -4.11 -17.72 -7.14
C LEU A 127 -4.43 -16.52 -6.24
N ASN A 128 -4.77 -15.35 -6.82
CA ASN A 128 -5.00 -14.10 -6.10
C ASN A 128 -3.86 -13.73 -5.12
N LYS A 129 -2.61 -14.03 -5.49
CA LYS A 129 -1.40 -13.79 -4.69
C LYS A 129 -0.49 -12.78 -5.39
N GLN A 130 0.10 -11.87 -4.62
CA GLN A 130 1.04 -10.89 -5.17
C GLN A 130 2.31 -11.60 -5.69
N PRO A 131 2.68 -11.41 -6.96
CA PRO A 131 3.90 -11.97 -7.56
C PRO A 131 5.16 -11.38 -6.91
N GLU A 132 6.20 -12.19 -6.74
CA GLU A 132 7.50 -11.75 -6.22
C GLU A 132 8.13 -10.71 -7.14
N PHE A 133 7.93 -10.84 -8.46
CA PHE A 133 8.28 -9.81 -9.44
C PHE A 133 7.76 -8.42 -9.06
N TRP A 134 6.53 -8.31 -8.56
CA TRP A 134 5.96 -7.05 -8.07
C TRP A 134 6.51 -6.69 -6.69
N LYS A 135 6.62 -7.65 -5.77
CA LYS A 135 7.13 -7.40 -4.41
C LYS A 135 8.52 -6.78 -4.38
N LYS A 136 9.42 -7.19 -5.28
CA LYS A 136 10.77 -6.62 -5.42
C LYS A 136 10.77 -5.10 -5.67
N ALA A 137 9.72 -4.56 -6.27
CA ALA A 137 9.57 -3.13 -6.55
C ALA A 137 8.43 -2.48 -5.76
N SER A 138 7.83 -3.20 -4.80
CA SER A 138 6.67 -2.74 -4.04
C SER A 138 7.02 -2.42 -2.60
N TYR A 139 6.10 -1.70 -1.95
CA TYR A 139 6.09 -1.54 -0.50
C TYR A 139 5.70 -2.87 0.18
N PRO A 140 6.15 -3.13 1.42
CA PRO A 140 5.80 -4.36 2.13
C PRO A 140 4.28 -4.53 2.25
N SER A 141 3.77 -5.64 1.72
CA SER A 141 2.34 -5.98 1.74
C SER A 141 2.16 -7.49 1.87
N LEU A 142 1.20 -7.88 2.70
CA LEU A 142 0.70 -9.26 2.81
C LEU A 142 -0.72 -9.38 2.24
N LYS A 143 -1.22 -8.35 1.54
CA LYS A 143 -2.56 -8.33 0.96
C LYS A 143 -2.63 -9.29 -0.24
N PRO A 144 -3.77 -9.99 -0.43
CA PRO A 144 -4.05 -10.69 -1.68
C PRO A 144 -4.00 -9.74 -2.88
N MET A 145 -3.77 -10.28 -4.08
CA MET A 145 -3.57 -9.51 -5.32
C MET A 145 -4.65 -8.45 -5.54
N SER A 146 -5.92 -8.83 -5.44
CA SER A 146 -7.05 -7.93 -5.65
C SER A 146 -7.09 -6.78 -4.62
N SER A 147 -6.83 -7.09 -3.35
CA SER A 147 -6.77 -6.08 -2.27
C SER A 147 -5.52 -5.20 -2.37
N TYR A 148 -4.42 -5.75 -2.87
CA TYR A 148 -3.20 -5.01 -3.14
C TYR A 148 -3.40 -3.99 -4.27
N VAL A 149 -4.09 -4.35 -5.36
CA VAL A 149 -4.39 -3.40 -6.45
C VAL A 149 -5.26 -2.25 -5.95
N VAL A 150 -6.29 -2.53 -5.14
CA VAL A 150 -7.13 -1.49 -4.54
C VAL A 150 -6.31 -0.56 -3.63
N ASP A 151 -5.43 -1.12 -2.81
CA ASP A 151 -4.53 -0.35 -1.94
C ASP A 151 -3.55 0.52 -2.75
N LEU A 152 -2.96 -0.03 -3.81
CA LEU A 152 -2.10 0.70 -4.72
C LEU A 152 -2.86 1.87 -5.38
N CYS A 153 -4.08 1.63 -5.86
CA CYS A 153 -4.91 2.68 -6.45
C CYS A 153 -5.23 3.79 -5.44
N ALA A 154 -5.51 3.44 -4.19
CA ALA A 154 -5.73 4.41 -3.12
C ALA A 154 -4.48 5.25 -2.84
N ARG A 155 -3.28 4.65 -2.84
CA ARG A 155 -2.00 5.37 -2.66
C ARG A 155 -1.69 6.30 -3.82
N LEU A 156 -1.88 5.82 -5.05
CA LEU A 156 -1.74 6.65 -6.25
C LEU A 156 -2.73 7.81 -6.21
N LYS A 157 -3.96 7.56 -5.74
CA LYS A 157 -4.94 8.63 -5.54
C LYS A 157 -4.49 9.67 -4.53
N PHE A 158 -4.01 9.25 -3.37
CA PHE A 158 -3.47 10.15 -2.37
C PHE A 158 -2.37 11.06 -2.94
N LEU A 159 -1.44 10.51 -3.73
CA LEU A 159 -0.40 11.31 -4.39
C LEU A 159 -0.95 12.18 -5.53
N THR A 160 -1.93 11.69 -6.30
CA THR A 160 -2.56 12.49 -7.37
C THR A 160 -3.27 13.70 -6.77
N ASP A 161 -4.07 13.50 -5.72
CA ASP A 161 -4.81 14.58 -5.07
C ASP A 161 -3.84 15.63 -4.50
N TRP A 162 -2.69 15.21 -3.98
CA TRP A 162 -1.61 16.12 -3.59
C TRP A 162 -1.06 16.89 -4.81
N VAL A 163 -0.74 16.20 -5.90
CA VAL A 163 -0.21 16.83 -7.11
C VAL A 163 -1.19 17.83 -7.70
N ASP A 164 -2.48 17.51 -7.76
CA ASP A 164 -3.50 18.32 -8.44
C ASP A 164 -3.91 19.55 -7.63
N PHE A 165 -4.20 19.37 -6.34
CA PHE A 165 -4.72 20.43 -5.48
C PHE A 165 -3.60 21.16 -4.74
N SER A 166 -3.11 20.57 -3.65
CA SER A 166 -2.06 21.12 -2.81
C SER A 166 -1.60 20.06 -1.81
N HIS A 167 -0.59 20.42 -1.03
CA HIS A 167 -0.17 19.67 0.15
C HIS A 167 -1.35 19.25 1.05
N PRO A 168 -1.48 17.97 1.46
CA PRO A 168 -2.56 17.49 2.32
C PRO A 168 -2.49 18.09 3.72
N ASP A 169 -3.63 18.41 4.32
CA ASP A 169 -3.71 18.80 5.74
C ASP A 169 -3.53 17.59 6.67
N ASN A 170 -3.97 16.42 6.20
CA ASN A 170 -3.92 15.15 6.91
C ASN A 170 -3.20 14.12 6.03
N PHE A 171 -2.20 13.44 6.59
CA PHE A 171 -1.36 12.53 5.83
C PHE A 171 -1.68 11.06 6.09
N TRP A 172 -1.83 10.30 5.02
CA TRP A 172 -1.92 8.84 5.13
C TRP A 172 -0.52 8.24 5.34
N ILE A 173 -0.09 8.08 6.60
CA ILE A 173 1.30 7.69 6.89
C ILE A 173 1.63 6.30 6.33
N SER A 174 0.72 5.34 6.44
CA SER A 174 0.93 4.01 5.86
C SER A 174 0.85 4.00 4.34
N GLY A 175 0.40 5.10 3.72
CA GLY A 175 0.27 5.28 2.27
C GLY A 175 1.58 5.58 1.56
N PHE A 176 2.57 6.12 2.28
CA PHE A 176 3.91 6.36 1.73
C PHE A 176 4.66 5.06 1.44
N TYR A 177 5.48 5.10 0.40
CA TYR A 177 6.44 4.06 0.08
C TYR A 177 7.56 4.05 1.11
N PHE A 178 8.02 5.23 1.57
CA PHE A 178 9.08 5.35 2.57
C PHE A 178 8.80 6.43 3.61
N THR A 179 8.16 5.99 4.69
CA THR A 179 7.72 6.83 5.82
C THR A 179 8.85 7.63 6.47
N GLN A 180 10.09 7.12 6.46
CA GLN A 180 11.23 7.81 7.05
C GLN A 180 11.57 9.12 6.31
N SER A 181 11.41 9.16 4.98
CA SER A 181 11.58 10.42 4.21
C SER A 181 10.52 11.44 4.61
N PHE A 182 9.27 11.02 4.81
CA PHE A 182 8.20 11.88 5.30
C PHE A 182 8.52 12.44 6.70
N LEU A 183 8.87 11.58 7.66
CA LEU A 183 9.21 12.02 9.02
C LEU A 183 10.39 12.99 9.03
N THR A 184 11.46 12.67 8.29
CA THR A 184 12.63 13.55 8.16
C THR A 184 12.27 14.89 7.53
N GLY A 185 11.45 14.89 6.48
CA GLY A 185 11.02 16.12 5.83
C GLY A 185 10.17 16.99 6.76
N GLN A 186 9.32 16.39 7.61
CA GLN A 186 8.53 17.12 8.60
C GLN A 186 9.40 17.74 9.69
N LEU A 187 10.41 17.02 10.17
CA LEU A 187 11.42 17.58 11.08
C LEU A 187 12.18 18.74 10.44
N GLN A 188 12.56 18.61 9.16
CA GLN A 188 13.24 19.68 8.43
C GLN A 188 12.38 20.94 8.30
N ASN A 189 11.11 20.81 7.94
CA ASN A 189 10.18 21.93 7.87
C ASN A 189 10.04 22.64 9.22
N TYR A 190 9.88 21.87 10.30
CA TYR A 190 9.80 22.42 11.65
C TYR A 190 11.10 23.11 12.09
N ALA A 191 12.25 22.45 11.87
CA ALA A 191 13.58 22.98 12.19
C ALA A 191 13.83 24.32 11.50
N ARG A 192 13.54 24.40 10.19
CA ARG A 192 13.76 25.60 9.38
C ARG A 192 12.82 26.73 9.76
N ALA A 193 11.53 26.45 9.97
CA ALA A 193 10.56 27.45 10.41
C ALA A 193 10.93 28.09 11.76
N ASN A 194 11.53 27.31 12.68
CA ASN A 194 11.93 27.77 14.01
C ASN A 194 13.42 28.14 14.11
N LYS A 195 14.20 28.03 13.01
CA LYS A 195 15.66 28.22 12.98
C LYS A 195 16.42 27.40 14.04
N LEU A 196 15.97 26.16 14.25
CA LEU A 196 16.59 25.20 15.17
C LEU A 196 17.40 24.16 14.39
N PRO A 197 18.51 23.64 14.96
CA PRO A 197 19.17 22.44 14.42
C PRO A 197 18.21 21.24 14.43
N ILE A 198 18.26 20.38 13.41
CA ILE A 198 17.39 19.20 13.35
C ILE A 198 17.68 18.19 14.47
N ASP A 199 18.94 18.08 14.90
CA ASP A 199 19.41 17.09 15.88
C ASP A 199 18.91 17.35 17.30
N THR A 200 18.39 18.55 17.58
CA THR A 200 17.82 18.89 18.90
C THR A 200 16.32 18.60 18.98
N LEU A 201 15.70 18.18 17.87
CA LEU A 201 14.27 17.93 17.80
C LEU A 201 13.93 16.51 18.23
N ILE A 202 12.89 16.39 19.06
CA ILE A 202 12.29 15.13 19.45
C ILE A 202 10.80 15.14 19.09
N TRP A 203 10.27 13.97 18.75
CA TRP A 203 8.86 13.82 18.47
C TRP A 203 8.04 13.81 19.76
N THR A 204 6.91 14.53 19.74
CA THR A 204 5.83 14.38 20.71
C THR A 204 4.58 13.97 19.95
N PHE A 205 3.86 12.98 20.46
CA PHE A 205 2.67 12.43 19.81
C PHE A 205 1.44 12.69 20.67
N HIS A 206 0.34 13.03 20.01
CA HIS A 206 -0.95 13.20 20.66
C HIS A 206 -2.00 12.50 19.80
N ILE A 207 -2.74 11.56 20.39
CA ILE A 207 -3.85 10.88 19.71
C ILE A 207 -5.06 11.79 19.78
N MET A 208 -5.62 12.13 18.63
CA MET A 208 -6.81 12.98 18.55
C MET A 208 -8.06 12.14 18.80
N LYS A 209 -9.03 12.70 19.52
CA LYS A 209 -10.38 12.12 19.61
C LYS A 209 -10.97 12.02 18.20
N LYS A 210 -11.69 10.93 17.93
CA LYS A 210 -12.33 10.62 16.64
C LYS A 210 -13.48 11.59 16.25
N GLU A 211 -13.55 12.79 16.82
CA GLU A 211 -14.67 13.72 16.63
C GLU A 211 -14.87 14.15 15.16
N ILE A 212 -16.10 14.60 14.87
CA ILE A 212 -16.87 14.47 13.62
C ILE A 212 -16.34 15.29 12.41
N GLN A 213 -15.33 16.15 12.57
CA GLN A 213 -14.80 16.97 11.47
C GLN A 213 -13.56 16.36 10.84
N ILE A 214 -13.78 15.58 9.77
CA ILE A 214 -12.76 15.10 8.85
C ILE A 214 -13.00 15.81 7.50
N PRO A 215 -11.99 16.49 6.92
CA PRO A 215 -10.59 16.61 7.35
C PRO A 215 -10.38 17.67 8.44
N HIS A 216 -9.42 17.44 9.34
CA HIS A 216 -8.96 18.47 10.27
C HIS A 216 -8.12 19.53 9.53
N PRO A 217 -8.20 20.82 9.93
CA PRO A 217 -7.33 21.85 9.37
C PRO A 217 -5.86 21.58 9.73
N LYS A 218 -4.95 22.02 8.86
CA LYS A 218 -3.50 21.93 9.10
C LYS A 218 -3.13 22.55 10.46
N PRO A 219 -2.39 21.83 11.32
CA PRO A 219 -1.95 22.38 12.60
C PRO A 219 -0.84 23.43 12.38
N ASP A 220 -0.77 24.42 13.28
CA ASP A 220 0.30 25.42 13.28
C ASP A 220 1.70 24.79 13.45
N ARG A 221 1.76 23.64 14.14
CA ARG A 221 2.99 22.89 14.42
C ARG A 221 2.76 21.40 14.21
N GLY A 222 3.66 20.79 13.43
CA GLY A 222 3.66 19.35 13.16
C GLY A 222 2.74 18.95 12.00
N CYS A 223 2.17 17.77 12.09
CA CYS A 223 1.24 17.23 11.11
C CYS A 223 0.26 16.26 11.76
N ILE A 224 -0.90 16.11 11.13
CA ILE A 224 -1.88 15.09 11.48
C ILE A 224 -1.67 13.91 10.55
N VAL A 225 -1.60 12.71 11.12
CA VAL A 225 -1.41 11.47 10.38
C VAL A 225 -2.56 10.49 10.66
N PHE A 226 -2.90 9.69 9.66
CA PHE A 226 -3.86 8.59 9.79
C PHE A 226 -3.34 7.33 9.08
N GLY A 227 -4.02 6.20 9.30
CA GLY A 227 -3.62 4.90 8.74
C GLY A 227 -2.60 4.14 9.61
N LEU A 228 -2.55 4.45 10.91
CA LEU A 228 -1.82 3.63 11.88
C LEU A 228 -2.71 2.47 12.34
N PHE A 229 -2.08 1.31 12.57
CA PHE A 229 -2.74 0.11 13.05
C PHE A 229 -2.05 -0.34 14.34
N MET A 230 -2.83 -0.88 15.27
CA MET A 230 -2.35 -1.48 16.51
C MET A 230 -2.67 -2.96 16.47
N ASP A 231 -1.69 -3.81 16.80
CA ASP A 231 -1.88 -5.25 16.92
C ASP A 231 -1.59 -5.69 18.36
N GLY A 232 -2.38 -6.64 18.87
CA GLY A 232 -2.32 -7.08 20.27
C GLY A 232 -2.96 -6.14 21.30
N ALA A 233 -3.31 -4.90 20.92
CA ALA A 233 -4.02 -3.94 21.75
C ALA A 233 -4.99 -3.11 20.90
N ARG A 234 -5.83 -2.30 21.56
CA ARG A 234 -6.72 -1.32 20.91
C ARG A 234 -6.57 0.04 21.56
N TRP A 235 -6.87 1.09 20.79
CA TRP A 235 -7.07 2.42 21.36
C TRP A 235 -8.51 2.57 21.81
N ASP A 236 -8.72 2.88 23.09
CA ASP A 236 -10.03 3.25 23.61
C ASP A 236 -10.27 4.75 23.38
N ASN A 237 -11.31 5.09 22.62
CA ASN A 237 -11.60 6.49 22.31
C ASN A 237 -12.27 7.23 23.48
N ASP A 238 -12.97 6.51 24.36
CA ASP A 238 -13.70 7.12 25.46
C ASP A 238 -12.73 7.48 26.58
N ASP A 239 -11.90 6.51 26.98
CA ASP A 239 -10.92 6.66 28.05
C ASP A 239 -9.56 7.22 27.57
N GLN A 240 -9.32 7.30 26.25
CA GLN A 240 -8.05 7.76 25.65
C GLN A 240 -6.83 6.99 26.18
N VAL A 241 -6.97 5.67 26.33
CA VAL A 241 -5.92 4.77 26.79
C VAL A 241 -5.77 3.57 25.87
N ILE A 242 -4.62 2.90 25.97
CA ILE A 242 -4.43 1.59 25.34
C ILE A 242 -5.19 0.56 26.18
N ALA A 243 -6.13 -0.12 25.56
CA ALA A 243 -6.89 -1.21 26.14
C ALA A 243 -6.54 -2.55 25.47
N GLU A 244 -6.92 -3.66 26.10
CA GLU A 244 -6.72 -4.98 25.51
C GLU A 244 -7.48 -5.12 24.18
N SER A 245 -6.94 -5.94 23.28
CA SER A 245 -7.60 -6.21 22.01
C SER A 245 -8.95 -6.90 22.26
N LEU A 246 -10.00 -6.49 21.54
CA LEU A 246 -11.25 -7.27 21.55
C LEU A 246 -11.00 -8.63 20.87
N PRO A 247 -11.78 -9.66 21.21
CA PRO A 247 -11.80 -10.90 20.44
C PRO A 247 -12.01 -10.58 18.95
N LYS A 248 -11.09 -11.06 18.09
CA LYS A 248 -11.17 -10.87 16.63
C LYS A 248 -12.27 -11.75 16.01
#